data_AF-A0A976A957-F1
#
_entry.id   AF-A0A976A957-F1
#
_cell.length_a   1.000
_cell.length_b   1.000
_cell.length_c   1.000
_cell.angle_alpha   90.00
_cell.angle_beta   90.00
_cell.angle_gamma   90.00
#
_symmetry.space_group_name_H-M   'P 1'
#
loop_
_entity.id
_entity.type
_entity.pdbx_description
1 polymer ?
#
loop_
_entity_poly.entity_id
_entity_poly.type
_entity_poly.pdbx_seq_one_letter_code
_entity_poly.pdbx_strand_id
1 'polypeptide(L)' 'MTKYQSSRRRLLAAGAAAMLAPAVPALALPVKHAQGITEVAEHPARIAVFDLATLDTLRVLDAPVAGVPDGKLPGKLEI' A
#
# COMPACT_ATOMS: atom_id res chain seq x y z
N MET A 1 -37.61 -7.07 45.70
CA MET A 1 -36.34 -7.64 45.18
C MET A 1 -36.67 -8.30 43.85
N THR A 2 -36.12 -8.01 42.68
CA THR A 2 -35.03 -7.13 42.26
C THR A 2 -35.21 -6.91 40.75
N LYS A 3 -35.10 -5.64 40.30
CA LYS A 3 -35.13 -5.23 38.90
C LYS A 3 -33.94 -5.86 38.16
N TYR A 4 -34.13 -6.95 37.43
CA TYR A 4 -33.09 -7.61 36.61
C TYR A 4 -33.43 -7.51 35.11
N GLN A 5 -33.50 -6.29 34.59
CA GLN A 5 -33.73 -6.02 33.16
C GLN A 5 -33.09 -4.67 32.80
N SER A 6 -31.77 -4.58 32.63
CA SER A 6 -31.18 -3.40 31.97
C SER A 6 -29.74 -3.52 31.49
N SER A 7 -28.95 -4.52 31.92
CA SER A 7 -27.50 -4.45 31.71
C SER A 7 -26.97 -5.09 30.41
N ARG A 8 -27.74 -5.94 29.72
CA ARG A 8 -27.24 -6.70 28.56
C ARG A 8 -27.42 -6.03 27.20
N ARG A 9 -28.34 -5.07 27.05
CA ARG A 9 -28.57 -4.38 25.77
C ARG A 9 -27.57 -3.25 25.49
N ARG A 10 -26.81 -2.80 26.49
CA ARG A 10 -25.85 -1.69 26.33
C ARG A 10 -24.48 -2.13 25.81
N LEU A 11 -24.19 -3.43 25.80
CA LEU A 11 -22.90 -3.96 25.35
C LEU A 11 -22.84 -4.25 23.84
N LEU A 12 -23.97 -4.37 23.13
CA LEU A 12 -23.95 -4.54 21.67
C LEU A 12 -23.81 -3.24 20.87
N ALA A 13 -24.06 -2.07 21.47
CA ALA A 13 -24.00 -0.79 20.75
C ALA A 13 -22.59 -0.18 20.67
N ALA A 14 -21.63 -0.67 21.48
CA ALA A 14 -20.28 -0.12 21.53
C ALA A 14 -19.32 -0.69 20.46
N GLY A 15 -19.67 -1.80 19.80
CA GLY A 15 -18.83 -2.41 18.76
C GLY A 15 -19.00 -1.83 17.36
N ALA A 16 -20.11 -1.14 17.09
CA ALA A 16 -20.44 -0.67 15.73
C ALA A 16 -19.72 0.64 15.33
N ALA A 17 -19.20 1.41 16.29
CA ALA A 17 -18.56 2.70 16.01
C ALA A 17 -17.09 2.60 15.58
N ALA A 18 -16.46 1.43 15.69
CA ALA A 18 -15.04 1.24 15.37
C ALA A 18 -14.76 0.91 13.88
N MET A 19 -15.79 0.78 13.05
CA MET A 19 -15.66 0.32 11.66
C MET A 19 -15.65 1.46 10.61
N LEU A 20 -15.88 2.71 11.00
CA LEU A 20 -15.76 3.87 10.10
C LEU A 20 -14.43 4.59 10.32
N ALA A 21 -13.32 3.94 9.99
CA ALA A 21 -12.11 4.69 9.70
C ALA A 21 -12.32 5.41 8.36
N PRO A 22 -12.22 6.76 8.30
CA PRO A 22 -12.29 7.46 7.02
C PRO A 22 -11.13 6.98 6.15
N ALA A 23 -11.44 6.53 4.93
CA ALA A 23 -10.42 6.27 3.92
C ALA A 23 -9.76 7.60 3.57
N VAL A 24 -8.51 7.79 3.99
CA VAL A 24 -7.71 8.92 3.57
C VAL A 24 -7.48 8.76 2.06
N PRO A 25 -7.89 9.72 1.21
CA PRO A 25 -7.60 9.62 -0.21
C PRO A 25 -6.09 9.55 -0.39
N ALA A 26 -5.61 8.58 -1.18
CA ALA A 26 -4.19 8.45 -1.46
C ALA A 26 -3.69 9.76 -2.07
N LEU A 27 -2.71 10.40 -1.40
CA LEU A 27 -2.12 11.62 -1.92
C LEU A 27 -1.37 11.27 -3.21
N ALA A 28 -1.75 11.91 -4.31
CA ALA A 28 -1.00 11.81 -5.57
C ALA A 28 0.14 12.83 -5.52
N LEU A 29 1.34 12.39 -5.88
CA LEU A 29 2.57 13.16 -5.90
C LEU A 29 2.94 13.45 -7.36
N PRO A 30 3.04 14.73 -7.76
CA PRO A 30 3.48 15.08 -9.10
C PRO A 30 4.99 14.84 -9.26
N VAL A 31 5.36 13.91 -10.13
CA VAL A 31 6.75 13.59 -10.45
C VAL A 31 7.10 14.14 -11.83
N LYS A 32 8.03 15.08 -11.89
CA LYS A 32 8.58 15.61 -13.15
C LYS A 32 9.71 14.71 -13.67
N HIS A 33 9.67 14.36 -14.94
CA HIS A 33 10.67 13.55 -15.64
C HIS A 33 10.83 14.02 -17.10
N ALA A 34 11.73 13.40 -17.87
CA ALA A 34 12.05 13.82 -19.24
C ALA A 34 10.83 13.85 -20.18
N GLN A 35 9.84 12.95 -19.97
CA GLN A 35 8.61 12.89 -20.76
C GLN A 35 7.48 13.83 -20.28
N GLY A 36 7.68 14.63 -19.23
CA GLY A 36 6.65 15.51 -18.67
C GLY A 36 6.46 15.34 -17.16
N ILE A 37 5.21 15.37 -16.70
CA ILE A 37 4.83 15.23 -15.29
C ILE A 37 3.81 14.10 -15.17
N THR A 38 4.01 13.20 -14.20
CA THR A 38 3.08 12.11 -13.88
C THR A 38 2.70 12.15 -12.41
N GLU A 39 1.41 12.01 -12.12
CA GLU A 39 0.89 11.84 -10.76
C GLU A 39 1.11 10.40 -10.29
N VAL A 40 1.86 10.22 -9.21
CA VAL A 40 2.19 8.91 -8.62
C VAL A 40 1.57 8.82 -7.24
N ALA A 41 0.85 7.75 -6.94
CA ALA A 41 0.32 7.55 -5.59
C ALA A 41 1.45 7.51 -4.56
N GLU A 42 1.28 8.15 -3.39
CA GLU A 42 2.25 8.18 -2.30
C GLU A 42 2.70 6.77 -1.86
N HIS A 43 1.76 5.80 -1.86
CA HIS A 43 2.03 4.39 -1.60
C HIS A 43 1.54 3.53 -2.78
N PRO A 44 2.36 3.34 -3.83
CA PRO A 44 1.97 2.57 -4.99
C PRO A 44 1.85 1.08 -4.65
N ALA A 45 0.67 0.51 -4.88
CA ALA A 45 0.38 -0.90 -4.55
C ALA A 45 0.99 -1.91 -5.53
N ARG A 46 1.30 -1.48 -6.76
CA ARG A 46 1.85 -2.33 -7.82
C ARG A 46 2.83 -1.52 -8.67
N ILE A 47 4.07 -1.98 -8.73
CA ILE A 47 5.13 -1.30 -9.50
C ILE A 47 5.63 -2.24 -10.60
N ALA A 48 5.71 -1.75 -11.84
CA ALA A 48 6.42 -2.41 -12.93
C ALA A 48 7.73 -1.68 -13.20
N VAL A 49 8.85 -2.40 -13.30
CA VAL A 49 10.19 -1.81 -13.38
C VAL A 49 10.93 -2.34 -14.60
N PHE A 50 11.38 -1.44 -15.48
CA PHE A 50 12.09 -1.78 -16.72
C PHE A 50 13.62 -1.69 -16.60
N ASP A 51 14.11 -0.88 -15.65
CA ASP A 51 15.53 -0.68 -15.42
C ASP A 51 16.03 -1.56 -14.25
N LEU A 52 17.04 -2.40 -14.51
CA LEU A 52 17.51 -3.38 -13.53
C LEU A 52 18.26 -2.75 -12.35
N ALA A 53 18.92 -1.61 -12.54
CA ALA A 53 19.56 -0.89 -11.44
C ALA A 53 18.51 -0.31 -10.48
N THR A 54 17.41 0.20 -11.02
CA THR A 54 16.25 0.66 -10.25
C THR A 54 15.59 -0.50 -9.52
N LEU A 55 15.48 -1.68 -10.14
CA LEU A 55 14.94 -2.88 -9.49
C LEU A 55 15.75 -3.26 -8.24
N ASP A 56 17.09 -3.24 -8.31
CA ASP A 56 17.92 -3.56 -7.14
C ASP A 56 17.73 -2.55 -6.01
N THR A 57 17.64 -1.26 -6.35
CA THR A 57 17.33 -0.20 -5.38
C THR A 57 15.98 -0.46 -4.71
N LEU A 58 14.94 -0.73 -5.49
CA LEU A 58 13.59 -1.00 -4.98
C LEU A 58 13.53 -2.26 -4.11
N ARG A 59 14.34 -3.27 -4.44
CA ARG A 59 14.50 -4.49 -3.62
C ARG A 59 15.13 -4.17 -2.27
N VAL A 60 16.15 -3.32 -2.22
CA VAL A 60 16.79 -2.88 -0.96
C VAL A 60 15.81 -2.06 -0.10
N LEU A 61 14.91 -1.31 -0.73
CA LEU A 61 13.88 -0.51 -0.06
C LEU A 61 12.60 -1.30 0.31
N ASP A 62 12.56 -2.60 0.02
CA ASP A 62 11.40 -3.48 0.25
C ASP A 62 10.11 -2.98 -0.44
N ALA A 63 10.24 -2.39 -1.62
CA ALA A 63 9.11 -1.87 -2.39
C ALA A 63 8.32 -2.99 -3.10
N PRO A 64 6.98 -2.87 -3.25
CA PRO A 64 6.13 -3.91 -3.83
C PRO A 64 6.18 -3.96 -5.36
N VAL A 65 7.30 -4.46 -5.90
CA VAL A 65 7.47 -4.69 -7.34
C VAL A 65 6.60 -5.88 -7.80
N ALA A 66 5.65 -5.59 -8.68
CA ALA A 66 4.70 -6.56 -9.22
C ALA A 66 5.18 -7.20 -10.53
N GLY A 67 6.16 -6.61 -11.22
CA GLY A 67 6.65 -7.17 -12.47
C GLY A 67 7.89 -6.48 -13.03
N VAL A 68 8.57 -7.23 -13.88
CA VAL A 68 9.72 -6.82 -14.71
C VAL A 68 9.47 -7.32 -16.14
N PRO A 69 10.13 -6.75 -17.16
CA PRO A 69 10.08 -7.28 -18.52
C PRO A 69 10.48 -8.76 -18.57
N ASP A 70 9.74 -9.54 -19.34
CA ASP A 70 10.10 -10.93 -19.63
C ASP A 70 11.32 -10.97 -20.56
N GLY A 71 12.28 -11.86 -20.27
CA GLY A 71 13.53 -11.94 -21.02
C GLY A 71 14.66 -12.68 -20.28
N LYS A 72 15.80 -12.84 -20.96
CA LYS A 72 17.02 -13.39 -20.34
C LYS A 72 17.64 -12.35 -19.41
N LEU A 73 17.19 -12.32 -18.16
CA LEU A 73 17.83 -11.55 -17.11
C LEU A 73 19.21 -12.13 -16.80
N PRO A 74 20.23 -11.30 -16.53
CA PRO A 74 21.48 -11.82 -15.99
C PRO A 74 21.17 -12.55 -14.68
N GLY A 75 21.84 -13.68 -14.45
CA GLY A 75 21.82 -14.32 -13.14
C GLY A 75 22.36 -13.37 -12.07
N LYS A 76 22.25 -13.77 -10.79
CA LYS A 76 22.87 -13.00 -9.71
C LYS A 76 24.36 -12.83 -10.02
N LEU A 77 24.81 -11.58 -10.13
CA LEU A 77 26.23 -11.28 -10.29
C LEU A 77 26.92 -11.70 -8.99
N GLU A 78 27.80 -12.70 -9.07
CA GLU A 78 28.64 -13.10 -7.95
C GLU A 78 29.67 -12.00 -7.67
N ILE A 79 29.95 -11.76 -6.39
CA ILE A 79 30.92 -10.78 -5.91
C ILE A 79 32.18 -11.53 -5.50
#